data_AF-A0A6V7WIQ4-F1
#
_entry.id   AF-A0A6V7WIQ4-F1
#
_cell.length_a   1.000
_cell.length_b   1.000
_cell.length_c   1.000
_cell.angle_alpha   90.00
_cell.angle_beta   90.00
_cell.angle_gamma   90.00
#
_symmetry.space_group_name_H-M   'P 1'
#
loop_
_entity.id
_entity.type
_entity.pdbx_description
1 polymer ?
#
loop_
_entity_poly.entity_id
_entity_poly.type
_entity_poly.pdbx_seq_one_letter_code
_entity_poly.pdbx_strand_id
1 'polypeptide(L)'
;MIFFIILNLDEAIGKIFEACQSYNYVLMVTSDHGNAEKMIAPDGSEHTAHTCNLVPFTCSSKTFVFKSTPPTGDDGKERARALRDVAPTVLQLMGLPVPPEMDGVPLLEQRG
;
A
#
# COMPACT_ATOMS: atom_id res chain seq x y z
N MET A 1 -12.96 -7.28 20.41
CA MET A 1 -12.09 -8.23 19.71
C MET A 1 -11.30 -7.56 18.59
N ILE A 2 -11.94 -6.97 17.57
CA ILE A 2 -11.24 -6.36 16.41
C ILE A 2 -10.22 -5.26 16.79
N PHE A 3 -10.55 -4.40 17.75
CA PHE A 3 -9.66 -3.34 18.23
C PHE A 3 -8.33 -3.88 18.78
N PHE A 4 -8.38 -4.99 19.53
CA PHE A 4 -7.18 -5.64 20.07
C PHE A 4 -6.29 -6.22 18.97
N ILE A 5 -6.89 -6.77 17.91
CA ILE A 5 -6.15 -7.29 16.75
C ILE A 5 -5.42 -6.15 16.03
N ILE A 6 -6.08 -5.01 15.82
CA ILE A 6 -5.47 -3.84 15.18
C ILE A 6 -4.29 -3.32 16.01
N LEU A 7 -4.42 -3.22 17.33
CA LEU A 7 -3.33 -2.78 18.20
C LEU A 7 -2.13 -3.73 18.17
N ASN A 8 -2.36 -5.04 18.20
CA ASN A 8 -1.27 -6.01 18.12
C ASN A 8 -0.57 -5.97 16.75
N LEU A 9 -1.33 -5.74 15.68
CA LEU A 9 -0.77 -5.58 14.34
C LEU A 9 0.09 -4.31 14.26
N ASP A 10 -0.38 -3.20 14.83
CA ASP A 10 0.40 -1.95 14.91
C ASP A 10 1.72 -2.16 15.66
N GLU A 11 1.69 -2.82 16.83
CA GLU A 11 2.90 -3.17 17.59
C GLU A 11 3.86 -4.05 16.76
N ALA A 12 3.33 -5.03 16.04
CA ALA A 12 4.13 -5.91 15.18
C ALA A 12 4.77 -5.14 14.01
N ILE A 13 4.02 -4.25 13.34
CA ILE A 13 4.54 -3.38 12.29
C ILE A 13 5.63 -2.46 12.84
N GLY A 14 5.45 -1.91 14.05
CA GLY A 14 6.47 -1.10 14.73
C GLY A 14 7.79 -1.84 14.91
N LYS A 15 7.75 -3.08 15.39
CA LYS A 15 8.94 -3.93 15.54
C LYS A 15 9.65 -4.20 14.21
N ILE A 16 8.89 -4.45 13.14
CA ILE A 16 9.45 -4.64 11.79
C ILE A 16 10.09 -3.35 11.29
N PHE A 17 9.44 -2.21 11.52
CA PHE A 17 9.94 -0.91 11.12
C PHE A 17 11.28 -0.57 11.79
N GLU A 18 11.41 -0.79 13.10
CA GLU A 18 12.67 -0.61 13.84
C GLU A 18 13.80 -1.51 13.29
N ALA A 19 13.49 -2.77 12.99
CA ALA A 19 14.44 -3.67 12.36
C ALA A 19 14.85 -3.16 10.96
N CYS A 20 13.89 -2.78 10.11
CA CYS A 20 14.20 -2.22 8.79
C CYS A 20 15.10 -0.99 8.89
N GLN A 21 14.84 -0.08 9.83
CA GLN A 21 15.70 1.09 10.05
C GLN A 21 17.12 0.71 10.44
N SER A 22 17.28 -0.28 11.34
CA SER A 22 18.57 -0.73 11.84
C SER A 22 19.44 -1.34 10.74
N TYR A 23 18.82 -1.99 9.75
CA TYR A 23 19.51 -2.62 8.62
C TYR A 23 19.45 -1.80 7.32
N ASN A 24 18.99 -0.54 7.39
CA ASN A 24 18.87 0.35 6.23
C ASN A 24 17.98 -0.21 5.08
N TYR A 25 16.88 -0.86 5.45
CA TYR A 25 15.83 -1.30 4.53
C TYR A 25 14.70 -0.27 4.45
N VAL A 26 14.07 -0.19 3.27
CA VAL A 26 12.80 0.51 3.08
C VAL A 26 11.65 -0.44 3.41
N LEU A 27 10.75 -0.01 4.28
CA LEU A 27 9.51 -0.70 4.59
C LEU A 27 8.38 -0.07 3.77
N MET A 28 7.63 -0.92 3.07
CA MET A 28 6.34 -0.56 2.49
C MET A 28 5.25 -1.37 3.15
N VAL A 29 4.15 -0.71 3.54
CA VAL A 29 3.00 -1.38 4.17
C VAL A 29 1.77 -1.12 3.31
N THR A 30 1.03 -2.18 3.01
CA THR A 30 -0.24 -2.11 2.26
C THR A 30 -1.24 -3.16 2.78
N SER A 31 -2.46 -3.15 2.25
CA SER A 31 -3.45 -4.21 2.41
C SER A 31 -3.94 -4.68 1.05
N ASP A 32 -4.45 -5.90 0.96
CA ASP A 32 -5.10 -6.46 -0.23
C ASP A 32 -6.56 -5.99 -0.35
N HIS A 33 -7.24 -5.79 0.76
CA HIS A 33 -8.59 -5.22 0.81
C HIS A 33 -8.91 -4.56 2.16
N GLY A 34 -10.10 -3.97 2.28
CA GLY A 34 -10.68 -3.51 3.55
C GLY A 34 -11.55 -4.58 4.21
N ASN A 35 -11.72 -4.49 5.53
CA ASN A 35 -12.61 -5.31 6.35
C ASN A 35 -12.82 -4.65 7.72
N ALA A 36 -11.76 -4.58 8.51
CA ALA A 36 -11.79 -4.21 9.93
C ALA A 36 -12.28 -2.77 10.21
N GLU A 37 -12.27 -1.90 9.20
CA GLU A 37 -12.77 -0.53 9.31
C GLU A 37 -14.30 -0.43 9.26
N LYS A 38 -15.01 -1.49 8.83
CA LYS A 38 -16.47 -1.55 8.85
C LYS A 38 -16.95 -2.86 9.46
N MET A 39 -17.31 -2.79 10.74
CA MET A 39 -17.75 -3.94 11.53
C MET A 39 -19.27 -3.97 11.76
N ILE A 40 -19.97 -2.87 11.52
CA ILE A 40 -21.42 -2.73 11.73
C ILE A 40 -22.05 -2.22 10.43
N ALA A 41 -23.14 -2.87 10.01
CA ALA A 41 -23.92 -2.48 8.85
C ALA A 41 -24.86 -1.31 9.18
N PRO A 42 -25.42 -0.59 8.18
CA PRO A 42 -26.31 0.55 8.42
C PRO A 42 -27.57 0.22 9.22
N ASP A 43 -28.01 -1.04 9.21
CA ASP A 43 -29.16 -1.54 9.98
C ASP A 43 -28.81 -1.98 11.41
N GLY A 44 -27.54 -1.86 11.81
CA GLY A 44 -27.03 -2.25 13.13
C GLY A 44 -26.60 -3.72 13.24
N SER A 45 -26.73 -4.52 12.18
CA SER A 45 -26.23 -5.89 12.16
C SER A 45 -24.70 -5.97 12.03
N GLU A 46 -24.12 -7.12 12.37
CA GLU A 46 -22.68 -7.36 12.20
C GLU A 46 -22.31 -7.41 10.71
N HIS A 47 -21.25 -6.69 10.34
CA HIS A 47 -20.70 -6.71 8.99
C HIS A 47 -19.47 -7.62 8.94
N THR A 48 -19.60 -8.78 8.30
CA THR A 48 -18.53 -9.80 8.23
C THR A 48 -17.84 -9.87 6.87
N ALA A 49 -18.28 -9.07 5.90
CA ALA A 49 -17.76 -9.07 4.54
C ALA A 49 -16.60 -8.07 4.35
N HIS A 50 -15.86 -8.22 3.25
CA HIS A 50 -14.87 -7.24 2.81
C HIS A 50 -15.55 -5.92 2.42
N THR A 51 -14.78 -4.84 2.37
CA THR A 51 -15.24 -3.55 1.85
C THR A 51 -14.53 -3.20 0.54
N CYS A 52 -15.09 -2.21 -0.16
CA CYS A 52 -14.46 -1.58 -1.33
C CYS A 52 -13.72 -0.28 -0.98
N ASN A 53 -13.36 -0.08 0.29
CA ASN A 53 -12.59 1.09 0.70
C ASN A 53 -11.17 1.03 0.14
N LEU A 54 -10.55 2.19 -0.02
CA LEU A 54 -9.14 2.27 -0.40
C LEU A 54 -8.25 1.70 0.72
N VAL A 55 -7.19 1.02 0.31
CA VAL A 55 -6.18 0.47 1.21
C VAL A 55 -5.02 1.46 1.39
N PRO A 56 -4.37 1.49 2.57
CA PRO A 56 -3.14 2.27 2.74
C PRO A 56 -2.05 1.71 1.83
N PHE A 57 -1.17 2.57 1.32
CA PHE A 57 0.11 2.15 0.74
C PHE A 57 1.19 3.13 1.18
N THR A 58 2.05 2.71 2.10
CA THR A 58 3.09 3.55 2.71
C THR A 58 4.48 3.18 2.21
N CYS A 59 5.42 4.10 2.35
CA CYS A 59 6.82 3.89 2.00
C CYS A 59 7.69 4.66 2.98
N SER A 60 8.62 4.00 3.66
CA SER A 60 9.54 4.63 4.61
C SER A 60 10.80 5.23 3.98
N SER A 61 10.88 5.23 2.65
CA SER A 61 12.05 5.74 1.93
C SER A 61 12.29 7.22 2.23
N LYS A 62 13.56 7.59 2.41
CA LYS A 62 13.97 8.99 2.56
C LYS A 62 14.22 9.68 1.21
N THR A 63 14.50 8.89 0.17
CA THR A 63 14.92 9.36 -1.15
C THR A 63 13.81 9.33 -2.19
N PHE A 64 12.71 8.62 -1.93
CA PHE A 64 11.58 8.51 -2.84
C PHE A 64 10.29 8.99 -2.15
N VAL A 65 9.42 9.61 -2.93
CA VAL A 65 8.07 10.03 -2.51
C VAL A 65 7.05 9.52 -3.51
N PHE A 66 5.80 9.37 -3.08
CA PHE A 66 4.72 9.06 -4.02
C PHE A 66 4.50 10.25 -4.94
N LYS A 67 4.39 9.96 -6.24
CA LYS A 67 4.02 10.95 -7.26
C LYS A 67 2.74 11.66 -6.83
N SER A 68 2.63 12.96 -7.09
CA SER A 68 1.38 13.70 -6.86
C SER A 68 0.31 13.36 -7.91
N THR A 69 0.74 12.97 -9.11
CA THR A 69 -0.15 12.67 -10.23
C THR A 69 -0.70 11.23 -10.17
N PRO A 70 -1.92 11.00 -10.69
CA PRO A 70 -2.43 9.65 -10.90
C PRO A 70 -1.67 8.93 -12.03
N PRO A 71 -1.61 7.60 -12.00
CA PRO A 71 -1.11 6.82 -13.13
C PRO A 71 -2.04 6.93 -14.34
N THR A 72 -1.47 6.75 -15.53
CA THR A 72 -2.23 6.65 -16.78
C THR A 72 -2.71 5.21 -17.01
N GLY A 73 -3.91 5.03 -17.54
CA GLY A 73 -4.48 3.76 -17.96
C GLY A 73 -4.18 3.46 -19.43
N ASP A 74 -4.62 2.29 -19.89
CA ASP A 74 -4.36 1.79 -21.24
C ASP A 74 -5.07 2.63 -22.33
N ASP A 75 -6.11 3.38 -21.94
CA ASP A 75 -6.84 4.32 -22.78
C ASP A 75 -6.19 5.72 -22.86
N GLY A 76 -5.03 5.89 -22.23
CA GLY A 76 -4.29 7.15 -22.17
C GLY A 76 -4.86 8.16 -21.17
N LYS A 77 -5.87 7.80 -20.37
CA LYS A 77 -6.48 8.69 -19.37
C LYS A 77 -5.93 8.42 -17.98
N GLU A 78 -6.08 9.38 -17.08
CA GLU A 78 -5.79 9.18 -15.67
C GLU A 78 -6.69 8.09 -15.07
N ARG A 79 -6.11 7.26 -14.21
CA ARG A 79 -6.83 6.24 -13.47
C ARG A 79 -6.45 6.25 -11.99
N ALA A 80 -7.29 5.62 -11.17
CA ALA A 80 -6.94 5.37 -9.78
C ALA A 80 -5.72 4.44 -9.67
N ARG A 81 -4.98 4.62 -8.58
CA ARG A 81 -3.94 3.67 -8.14
C ARG A 81 -4.60 2.36 -7.74
N ALA A 82 -3.95 1.24 -8.04
CA ALA A 82 -4.48 -0.08 -7.77
C ALA A 82 -3.37 -1.04 -7.33
N LEU A 83 -3.74 -2.23 -6.85
CA LEU A 83 -2.79 -3.23 -6.35
C LEU A 83 -1.76 -3.67 -7.41
N ARG A 84 -2.12 -3.62 -8.71
CA ARG A 84 -1.18 -3.89 -9.81
C ARG A 84 0.05 -2.97 -9.80
N ASP A 85 -0.05 -1.79 -9.19
CA ASP A 85 1.03 -0.81 -9.13
C ASP A 85 2.05 -1.10 -8.01
N VAL A 86 1.74 -2.01 -7.08
CA VAL A 86 2.61 -2.31 -5.93
C VAL A 86 3.93 -2.96 -6.38
N ALA A 87 3.87 -4.04 -7.16
CA ALA A 87 5.08 -4.76 -7.58
C ALA A 87 6.02 -3.90 -8.46
N PRO A 88 5.55 -3.18 -9.48
CA PRO A 88 6.39 -2.23 -10.23
C PRO A 88 7.03 -1.15 -9.35
N THR A 89 6.31 -0.68 -8.33
CA THR A 89 6.84 0.31 -7.37
C THR A 89 7.97 -0.27 -6.50
N VAL A 90 7.83 -1.52 -6.06
CA VAL A 90 8.90 -2.22 -5.31
C VAL A 90 10.13 -2.44 -6.18
N LEU A 91 9.95 -2.88 -7.44
CA LEU A 91 11.06 -3.06 -8.38
C LEU A 91 11.82 -1.75 -8.63
N GLN A 92 11.10 -0.64 -8.77
CA GLN A 92 11.70 0.69 -8.89
C GLN A 92 12.58 1.04 -7.68
N LEU A 93 12.11 0.78 -6.45
CA LEU A 93 12.90 1.00 -5.23
C LEU A 93 14.16 0.12 -5.18
N MET A 94 14.08 -1.09 -5.70
CA MET A 94 15.21 -2.03 -5.76
C MET A 94 16.19 -1.69 -6.90
N GLY A 95 15.87 -0.73 -7.77
CA GLY A 95 16.66 -0.43 -8.97
C GLY A 95 16.60 -1.54 -10.01
N LEU A 96 15.56 -2.35 -10.01
CA LEU A 96 15.35 -3.45 -10.95
C LEU A 96 14.43 -3.03 -12.10
N PRO A 97 14.62 -3.59 -13.31
CA PRO A 97 13.74 -3.33 -14.44
C PRO A 97 12.34 -3.92 -14.17
N VAL A 98 11.31 -3.21 -14.61
CA VAL A 98 9.93 -3.73 -14.63
C VAL A 98 9.75 -4.58 -15.88
N PRO A 99 9.34 -5.86 -15.74
CA PRO A 99 9.14 -6.74 -16.88
C PRO A 99 7.91 -6.30 -17.71
N PRO A 100 7.91 -6.55 -19.04
CA PRO A 100 6.83 -6.10 -19.92
C PRO A 100 5.46 -6.75 -19.64
N GLU A 101 5.43 -7.88 -18.92
CA GLU A 101 4.20 -8.55 -18.51
C GLU A 101 3.45 -7.81 -17.37
N MET A 102 4.11 -6.89 -16.67
CA MET A 102 3.46 -6.06 -15.66
C MET A 102 2.79 -4.84 -16.30
N ASP A 103 1.47 -4.76 -16.19
CA ASP A 103 0.63 -3.65 -16.68
C ASP A 103 0.48 -2.51 -15.66
N GLY A 104 0.94 -2.72 -14.43
CA GLY A 104 1.04 -1.69 -13.40
C GLY A 104 2.20 -0.74 -13.66
N VAL A 105 2.17 0.42 -13.00
CA VAL A 105 3.23 1.43 -13.14
C VAL A 105 3.84 1.80 -11.80
N PRO A 106 5.15 2.13 -11.76
CA PRO A 106 5.77 2.60 -10.53
C PRO A 106 5.17 3.93 -10.04
N LEU A 107 4.82 3.98 -8.76
CA LEU A 107 4.12 5.12 -8.14
C LEU A 107 5.05 6.12 -7.46
N LEU A 108 6.36 5.88 -7.45
CA LEU A 108 7.33 6.72 -6.76
C LEU A 108 8.14 7.58 -7.74
N GLU A 109 8.57 8.73 -7.24
CA GLU A 109 9.56 9.60 -7.87
C GLU A 109 10.66 9.94 -6.87
N GLN A 110 11.84 10.31 -7.36
CA GLN A 110 12.90 10.77 -6.47
C GLN A 110 12.46 12.07 -5.79
N ARG A 111 12.73 12.15 -4.50
CA ARG A 111 12.54 13.35 -3.72
C ARG A 111 13.48 14.42 -4.25
N GLY A 112 12.92 15.51 -4.76
CA GLY A 112 13.66 16.71 -5.19
C GLY A 112 14.28 17.47 -4.02
#